data_AF-A0A0K9GT85-F1
#
_entry.id   AF-A0A0K9GT85-F1
#
_cell.length_a   1.000
_cell.length_b   1.000
_cell.length_c   1.000
_cell.angle_alpha   90.00
_cell.angle_beta   90.00
_cell.angle_gamma   90.00
#
_symmetry.space_group_name_H-M   'P 1'
#
loop_
_entity.id
_entity.type
_entity.pdbx_description
1 polymer ?
#
loop_
_entity_poly.entity_id
_entity_poly.type
_entity_poly.pdbx_seq_one_letter_code
_entity_poly.pdbx_strand_id
1 'polypeptide(L)' 'MDKKTSLILGSLFILTSGLIFTIERLTAYVYWSAQINTGKWDTIPQTMPLSDNLFTGLFFLVGIVFIIVSFKKER' A
#
# COMPACT_ATOMS: atom_id res chain seq x y z
N MET A 1 -20.60 11.32 -9.74
CA MET A 1 -19.98 10.03 -10.13
C MET A 1 -20.98 8.89 -10.00
N ASP A 2 -21.06 7.98 -10.96
CA ASP A 2 -21.88 6.78 -10.87
C ASP A 2 -21.25 5.73 -9.93
N LYS A 3 -22.06 4.74 -9.51
CA LYS A 3 -21.61 3.70 -8.58
C LYS A 3 -20.45 2.89 -9.14
N LYS A 4 -20.50 2.52 -10.42
CA LYS A 4 -19.47 1.69 -11.06
C LYS A 4 -18.13 2.43 -11.04
N THR A 5 -18.10 3.68 -11.46
CA THR A 5 -16.89 4.52 -11.41
C THR A 5 -16.35 4.66 -9.98
N SER A 6 -17.23 4.84 -8.99
CA SER A 6 -16.80 4.94 -7.57
C SER A 6 -16.19 3.63 -7.06
N LEU A 7 -16.76 2.48 -7.41
CA LEU A 7 -16.21 1.17 -7.05
C LEU A 7 -14.89 0.87 -7.77
N ILE A 8 -14.80 1.23 -9.06
CA ILE A 8 -13.57 1.06 -9.85
C ILE A 8 -12.45 1.90 -9.25
N LEU A 9 -12.69 3.18 -8.98
CA LEU A 9 -11.70 4.06 -8.36
C LEU A 9 -11.32 3.60 -6.96
N GLY A 10 -12.31 3.24 -6.12
CA GLY A 10 -12.04 2.73 -4.78
C GLY A 10 -11.16 1.46 -4.80
N SER A 11 -11.48 0.52 -5.68
CA SER A 11 -10.69 -0.71 -5.86
C SER A 11 -9.29 -0.41 -6.37
N LEU A 12 -9.16 0.51 -7.34
CA LEU A 12 -7.87 0.94 -7.88
C LEU A 12 -6.98 1.52 -6.79
N PHE A 13 -7.50 2.44 -5.96
CA PHE A 13 -6.76 3.05 -4.87
C PHE A 13 -6.30 2.01 -3.83
N ILE A 14 -7.15 1.06 -3.44
CA ILE A 14 -6.78 -0.01 -2.51
C ILE A 14 -5.71 -0.92 -3.11
N LEU A 15 -5.85 -1.32 -4.38
CA LEU A 15 -4.86 -2.15 -5.06
C LEU A 15 -3.52 -1.43 -5.17
N THR A 16 -3.52 -0.16 -5.57
CA THR A 16 -2.29 0.64 -5.66
C THR A 16 -1.63 0.80 -4.29
N SER A 17 -2.41 1.03 -3.21
CA SER A 17 -1.87 1.02 -1.84
C SER A 17 -1.17 -0.29 -1.50
N GLY A 18 -1.80 -1.44 -1.80
CA GLY A 18 -1.21 -2.75 -1.56
C GLY A 18 0.06 -3.00 -2.37
N LEU A 19 0.09 -2.53 -3.63
CA LEU A 19 1.27 -2.62 -4.49
C LEU A 19 2.43 -1.79 -3.96
N ILE A 20 2.19 -0.53 -3.57
CA ILE A 20 3.22 0.35 -2.99
C ILE A 20 3.83 -0.33 -1.76
N PHE A 21 3.00 -0.77 -0.82
CA PHE A 21 3.45 -1.46 0.39
C PHE A 21 4.28 -2.73 0.10
N THR A 22 3.84 -3.51 -0.90
CA THR A 22 4.54 -4.74 -1.29
C THR A 22 5.89 -4.45 -1.94
N ILE A 23 5.95 -3.43 -2.81
CA ILE A 23 7.19 -3.02 -3.48
C ILE A 23 8.20 -2.52 -2.45
N GLU A 24 7.80 -1.68 -1.49
CA GLU A 24 8.70 -1.20 -0.44
C GLU A 24 9.29 -2.33 0.39
N ARG A 25 8.44 -3.30 0.79
CA ARG A 25 8.93 -4.49 1.47
C ARG A 25 9.90 -5.25 0.60
N LEU A 26 9.56 -5.52 -0.66
CA LEU A 26 10.45 -6.22 -1.58
C LEU A 26 11.81 -5.51 -1.69
N THR A 27 11.83 -4.19 -1.84
CA THR A 27 13.06 -3.39 -1.89
C THR A 27 13.88 -3.53 -0.60
N ALA A 28 13.24 -3.46 0.57
CA ALA A 28 13.92 -3.65 1.84
C ALA A 28 14.57 -5.05 1.96
N TYR A 29 13.86 -6.10 1.53
CA TYR A 29 14.39 -7.46 1.52
C TYR A 29 15.54 -7.64 0.51
N VAL A 30 15.42 -7.07 -0.69
CA VAL A 30 16.49 -7.13 -1.71
C VAL A 30 17.73 -6.39 -1.23
N TYR A 31 17.56 -5.19 -0.66
CA TYR A 31 18.65 -4.40 -0.10
C TYR A 31 19.36 -5.15 1.05
N TRP A 32 18.58 -5.67 1.99
CA TRP A 32 19.09 -6.49 3.08
C TRP A 32 19.84 -7.73 2.58
N SER A 33 19.30 -8.44 1.58
CA SER A 33 19.93 -9.62 0.98
C SER A 33 21.29 -9.31 0.35
N ALA A 34 21.42 -8.15 -0.29
CA ALA A 34 22.72 -7.69 -0.81
C ALA A 34 23.72 -7.40 0.32
N GLN A 35 23.23 -6.88 1.44
CA GLN A 35 24.06 -6.48 2.58
C GLN A 35 24.56 -7.65 3.43
N ILE A 36 23.74 -8.66 3.72
CA ILE A 36 24.14 -9.79 4.58
C ILE A 36 25.36 -10.55 4.06
N ASN A 37 25.61 -10.54 2.75
CA ASN A 37 26.79 -11.14 2.13
C ASN A 37 28.10 -10.38 2.41
N THR A 38 28.03 -9.19 3.02
CA THR A 38 29.19 -8.34 3.36
C THR A 38 29.63 -8.43 4.82
N GLY A 39 28.96 -9.24 5.65
CA GLY A 39 29.50 -9.74 6.93
C GLY A 39 29.19 -8.96 8.21
N LYS A 40 28.52 -7.79 8.15
CA LYS A 40 28.09 -7.03 9.35
C LYS A 40 26.77 -6.29 9.16
N TRP A 41 25.66 -7.00 9.01
CA TRP A 41 24.32 -6.40 8.93
C TRP A 41 23.31 -7.14 9.80
N ASP A 42 22.23 -6.45 10.16
CA ASP A 42 21.14 -6.98 10.98
C ASP A 42 20.64 -8.33 10.46
N THR A 43 20.27 -9.24 11.35
CA THR A 43 19.74 -10.57 10.96
C THR A 43 18.35 -10.50 10.33
N ILE A 44 17.73 -9.32 10.28
CA ILE A 44 16.36 -9.09 9.83
C ILE A 44 16.35 -7.84 8.94
N PRO A 45 15.64 -7.83 7.80
CA PRO A 45 15.48 -6.62 7.00
C PRO A 45 14.77 -5.52 7.79
N GLN A 46 15.32 -4.31 7.73
CA GLN A 46 14.67 -3.13 8.25
C GLN A 46 13.53 -2.75 7.30
N THR A 47 12.30 -3.12 7.66
CA THR A 47 11.10 -2.75 6.91
C THR A 47 10.41 -1.57 7.56
N MET A 48 9.94 -0.62 6.75
CA MET A 48 9.10 0.47 7.26
C MET A 48 7.71 -0.08 7.66
N PRO A 49 7.16 0.37 8.80
CA PRO A 49 5.76 0.18 9.16
C PRO A 49 4.82 0.69 8.05
N LEU A 50 3.63 0.08 7.95
CA LEU A 50 2.61 0.48 6.97
C LEU A 50 2.17 1.96 7.13
N SER A 51 2.29 2.51 8.35
CA SER A 51 1.97 3.90 8.69
C SER A 51 3.03 4.91 8.27
N ASP A 52 4.26 4.47 8.01
CA ASP A 52 5.37 5.39 7.73
C ASP A 52 5.39 5.84 6.27
N ASN A 53 4.77 5.06 5.38
CA ASN A 53 4.49 5.50 4.02
C ASN A 53 3.14 6.22 3.95
N LEU A 54 3.22 7.56 3.83
CA LEU A 54 2.08 8.45 3.66
C LEU A 54 1.17 8.02 2.49
N PHE A 55 1.73 7.59 1.36
CA PHE A 55 0.97 7.21 0.17
C PHE A 55 0.21 5.91 0.37
N THR A 56 0.79 4.92 1.05
CA THR A 56 0.10 3.67 1.40
C THR A 56 -1.14 3.98 2.25
N GLY A 57 -0.97 4.72 3.34
CA GLY A 57 -2.10 5.10 4.21
C GLY A 57 -3.14 5.94 3.47
N LEU A 58 -2.70 6.95 2.72
CA LEU A 58 -3.59 7.87 2.00
C LEU A 58 -4.40 7.16 0.92
N PHE A 59 -3.77 6.31 0.11
CA PHE A 59 -4.45 5.60 -0.98
C PHE A 59 -5.44 4.58 -0.41
N PHE A 60 -5.08 3.90 0.67
CA PHE A 60 -6.00 3.01 1.37
C PHE A 60 -7.24 3.74 1.89
N LEU A 61 -7.06 4.87 2.59
CA LEU A 61 -8.16 5.67 3.12
C LEU A 61 -9.05 6.25 2.02
N VAL A 62 -8.46 6.83 0.97
CA VAL A 62 -9.19 7.35 -0.18
C VAL A 62 -9.99 6.23 -0.87
N GLY A 63 -9.40 5.04 -1.02
CA GLY A 63 -10.08 3.88 -1.57
C GLY A 63 -11.31 3.47 -0.75
N ILE A 64 -11.18 3.41 0.58
CA ILE A 64 -12.31 3.15 1.49
C ILE A 64 -13.41 4.20 1.34
N VAL A 65 -13.05 5.49 1.28
CA VAL A 65 -14.02 6.58 1.10
C VAL A 65 -14.81 6.42 -0.19
N PHE A 66 -14.16 6.09 -1.31
CA PHE A 66 -14.84 5.86 -2.58
C PHE A 66 -15.81 4.67 -2.52
N ILE A 67 -15.42 3.58 -1.86
CA ILE A 67 -16.31 2.42 -1.65
C ILE A 67 -17.53 2.83 -0.80
N ILE A 68 -17.33 3.51 0.33
CA ILE A 68 -18.44 3.96 1.20
C ILE A 68 -19.39 4.89 0.45
N VAL A 69 -18.86 5.86 -0.30
CA VAL A 69 -19.66 6.79 -1.11
C VAL A 69 -20.46 6.05 -2.18
N SER A 70 -19.89 4.99 -2.77
CA SER A 70 -20.58 4.20 -3.79
C SER A 70 -21.87 3.56 -3.27
N PHE A 71 -21.88 3.10 -2.01
CA PHE A 71 -23.05 2.49 -1.37
C PHE A 71 -24.04 3.53 -0.82
N LYS A 72 -23.55 4.68 -0.35
CA LYS A 72 -24.43 5.77 0.11
C LYS A 72 -25.27 6.37 -1.01
N LYS A 73 -24.77 6.38 -2.25
CA LYS A 73 -25.50 6.93 -3.40
C LYS A 73 -26.71 6.09 -3.84
N GLU A 74 -26.80 4.85 -3.36
CA GLU A 74 -27.84 3.89 -3.73
C GLU A 74 -29.01 3.83 -2.74
N ARG A 75 -28.87 4.52 -1.59
CA ARG A 75 -29.97 4.84 -0.68
C ARG A 75 -30.61 6.17 -1.08
#